data_AF-A0A522FLH1-F1
#
_entry.id   AF-A0A522FLH1-F1
#
_cell.length_a   1.000
_cell.length_b   1.000
_cell.length_c   1.000
_cell.angle_alpha   90.00
_cell.angle_beta   90.00
_cell.angle_gamma   90.00
#
_symmetry.space_group_name_H-M   'P 1'
#
loop_
_entity.id
_entity.type
_entity.pdbx_description
1 polymer ?
#
loop_
_entity_poly.entity_id
_entity_poly.type
_entity_poly.pdbx_seq_one_letter_code
_entity_poly.pdbx_strand_id
1 'polypeptide(L)'
;MEKIMIVKIYFLLIIVNFISVTYTFALSGKGTKDEPFLITNIYEFQQIIEGDTLLYYKLINDIDASDTRNWNVGDHDRNPDTPDEPMGFKPLYFSGQIDGNGHIIKELFINRPSEENIGLFSTLKWRLWDIRFGRIFRLGLENCYIKGKIYVGSICGFLASDNGSITECYSTGEILANDRSGGFCGWNGSLDGIIDSYTSCTIFTNNSINDYAIASFSEGLNVNGNARKCYTIGKAISPKKVSNFGRSEDSPDCFWDIETTGIPDTGGHRAKGLPTSKMKKKATYFNAGWDFEKVWCIDEGKDYPKLRAFGKCPPLDVPLEPEDNGNKIDAFPNPASTLIDVVYKLQSLGSVQLIITNSYGQKVYNADLNNITSTQEQKLSIDISTFPSGLYFVTLRSPGVALTKGVVVVK
;
A
#
# COMPACT_ATOMS: atom_id res chain seq x y z
N MET A 1 71.50 28.35 -46.68
CA MET A 1 71.08 27.02 -46.20
C MET A 1 70.89 27.09 -44.70
N GLU A 2 69.81 26.49 -44.23
CA GLU A 2 68.96 26.94 -43.13
C GLU A 2 69.46 26.72 -41.71
N LYS A 3 68.88 27.54 -40.83
CA LYS A 3 68.93 27.54 -39.36
C LYS A 3 68.30 26.27 -38.77
N ILE A 4 68.88 25.76 -37.68
CA ILE A 4 68.18 24.86 -36.77
C ILE A 4 68.05 25.56 -35.42
N MET A 5 66.80 25.82 -35.03
CA MET A 5 66.39 26.45 -33.78
C MET A 5 65.92 25.35 -32.82
N ILE A 6 66.57 25.21 -31.68
CA ILE A 6 66.23 24.25 -30.62
C ILE A 6 65.07 24.83 -29.80
N VAL A 7 63.89 24.19 -29.87
CA VAL A 7 62.73 24.51 -29.03
C VAL A 7 62.75 23.58 -27.81
N LYS A 8 62.93 24.15 -26.61
CA LYS A 8 62.72 23.45 -25.34
C LYS A 8 61.27 23.64 -24.91
N ILE A 9 60.50 22.55 -24.91
CA ILE A 9 59.12 22.50 -24.41
C ILE A 9 59.18 22.20 -22.90
N TYR A 10 58.69 23.13 -22.08
CA TYR A 10 58.48 22.91 -20.64
C TYR A 10 57.06 22.37 -20.43
N PHE A 11 56.95 21.14 -19.92
CA PHE A 11 55.68 20.55 -19.51
C PHE A 11 55.33 21.06 -18.10
N LEU A 12 54.31 21.91 -17.97
CA LEU A 12 53.77 22.35 -16.69
C LEU A 12 52.77 21.28 -16.21
N LEU A 13 53.16 20.50 -15.20
CA LEU A 13 52.30 19.51 -14.56
C LEU A 13 51.31 20.25 -13.62
N ILE A 14 50.07 20.44 -14.04
CA ILE A 14 48.99 20.97 -13.17
C ILE A 14 48.47 19.80 -12.33
N ILE A 15 48.88 19.73 -11.07
CA ILE A 15 48.32 18.81 -10.08
C ILE A 15 46.98 19.41 -9.63
N VAL A 16 45.87 18.93 -10.20
CA VAL A 16 44.53 19.21 -9.69
C VAL A 16 44.32 18.30 -8.47
N ASN A 17 44.50 18.86 -7.26
CA ASN A 17 44.09 18.18 -6.05
C ASN A 17 42.57 18.14 -5.99
N PHE A 18 41.97 17.01 -6.35
CA PHE A 18 40.58 16.73 -5.99
C PHE A 18 40.53 16.51 -4.48
N ILE A 19 40.10 17.53 -3.74
CA ILE A 19 39.65 17.35 -2.37
C ILE A 19 38.32 16.60 -2.47
N SER A 20 38.36 15.27 -2.34
CA SER A 20 37.16 14.49 -2.07
C SER A 20 36.72 14.81 -0.64
N VAL A 21 35.78 15.74 -0.51
CA VAL A 21 35.04 15.91 0.75
C VAL A 21 34.14 14.69 0.87
N THR A 22 34.57 13.70 1.65
CA THR A 22 33.66 12.65 2.14
C THR A 22 32.72 13.32 3.13
N TYR A 23 31.54 13.71 2.67
CA TYR A 23 30.44 14.02 3.56
C TYR A 23 29.96 12.70 4.17
N THR A 24 30.48 12.34 5.35
CA THR A 24 29.81 11.38 6.22
C THR A 24 28.56 12.06 6.72
N PHE A 25 27.44 11.84 6.03
CA PHE A 25 26.12 12.20 6.53
C PHE A 25 25.84 11.27 7.72
N ALA A 26 26.01 11.79 8.94
CA ALA A 26 25.63 11.07 10.14
C ALA A 26 24.11 11.07 10.23
N LEU A 27 23.50 9.88 10.26
CA LEU A 27 22.07 9.74 10.52
C LEU A 27 21.74 10.33 11.90
N SER A 28 20.66 11.09 11.98
CA SER A 28 20.19 11.65 13.25
C SER A 28 19.67 10.53 14.15
N GLY A 29 20.08 10.48 15.42
CA GLY A 29 19.74 9.41 16.37
C GLY A 29 20.94 8.57 16.79
N LYS A 30 20.70 7.50 17.55
CA LYS A 30 21.76 6.59 18.05
C LYS A 30 21.60 5.15 17.57
N GLY A 31 20.57 4.87 16.77
CA GLY A 31 20.24 3.52 16.32
C GLY A 31 19.79 2.58 17.43
N THR A 32 19.33 3.11 18.57
CA THR A 32 18.75 2.31 19.66
C THR A 32 17.23 2.29 19.56
N LYS A 33 16.56 1.41 20.31
CA LYS A 33 15.09 1.33 20.30
C LYS A 33 14.42 2.67 20.67
N ASP A 34 14.96 3.38 21.65
CA ASP A 34 14.40 4.64 22.16
C ASP A 34 14.87 5.85 21.35
N GLU A 35 16.06 5.76 20.74
CA GLU A 35 16.65 6.79 19.87
C GLU A 35 17.05 6.17 18.51
N PRO A 36 16.08 5.78 17.66
CA PRO A 36 16.36 5.19 16.35
C PRO A 36 17.04 6.21 15.44
N PHE A 37 17.76 5.72 14.43
CA PHE A 37 18.20 6.57 13.34
C PHE A 37 17.00 7.04 12.52
N LEU A 38 16.84 8.35 12.37
CA LEU A 38 15.75 8.97 11.63
C LEU A 38 16.15 9.11 10.15
N ILE A 39 15.26 8.67 9.27
CA ILE A 39 15.43 8.73 7.82
C ILE A 39 14.38 9.69 7.24
N THR A 40 14.85 10.69 6.51
CA THR A 40 14.03 11.74 5.89
C THR A 40 14.07 11.73 4.37
N ASN A 41 15.08 11.09 3.77
CA ASN A 41 15.28 11.10 2.33
C ASN A 41 16.01 9.85 1.84
N ILE A 42 16.03 9.65 0.52
CA ILE A 42 16.58 8.45 -0.10
C ILE A 42 18.11 8.35 0.05
N TYR A 43 18.81 9.49 0.18
CA TYR A 43 20.26 9.51 0.39
C TYR A 43 20.62 8.98 1.79
N GLU A 44 19.88 9.40 2.81
CA GLU A 44 19.98 8.85 4.17
C GLU A 44 19.58 7.37 4.21
N PHE A 45 18.55 6.97 3.47
CA PHE A 45 18.16 5.57 3.37
C PHE A 45 19.28 4.70 2.78
N GLN A 46 19.98 5.18 1.75
CA GLN A 46 21.13 4.48 1.16
C GLN A 46 22.34 4.40 2.11
N GLN A 47 22.37 5.22 3.17
CA GLN A 47 23.40 5.22 4.22
C GLN A 47 23.09 4.26 5.40
N ILE A 48 21.97 3.54 5.37
CA ILE A 48 21.67 2.50 6.36
C ILE A 48 22.88 1.56 6.47
N ILE A 49 23.33 1.33 7.69
CA ILE A 49 24.54 0.55 7.96
C ILE A 49 24.24 -0.92 7.61
N GLU A 50 24.85 -1.38 6.52
CA GLU A 50 24.79 -2.77 6.08
C GLU A 50 25.62 -3.68 7.01
N GLY A 51 25.22 -4.95 7.09
CA GLY A 51 25.91 -5.99 7.85
C GLY A 51 25.11 -6.47 9.05
N ASP A 52 25.81 -7.09 10.00
CA ASP A 52 25.25 -7.78 11.17
C ASP A 52 25.02 -6.79 12.34
N THR A 53 23.94 -6.01 12.28
CA THR A 53 23.59 -4.97 13.26
C THR A 53 22.28 -5.29 14.00
N LEU A 54 22.05 -4.60 15.12
CA LEU A 54 20.76 -4.55 15.83
C LEU A 54 20.18 -3.13 15.83
N LEU A 55 20.59 -2.32 14.86
CA LEU A 55 20.25 -0.90 14.83
C LEU A 55 18.79 -0.69 14.45
N TYR A 56 18.21 0.36 15.02
CA TYR A 56 16.83 0.76 14.79
C TYR A 56 16.80 1.99 13.89
N TYR A 57 15.96 1.93 12.86
CA TYR A 57 15.73 3.00 11.88
C TYR A 57 14.24 3.34 11.86
N LYS A 58 13.92 4.61 11.61
CA LYS A 58 12.54 5.08 11.51
C LYS A 58 12.41 6.13 10.41
N LEU A 59 11.46 5.96 9.51
CA LEU A 59 11.06 7.03 8.60
C LEU A 59 10.23 8.05 9.37
N ILE A 60 10.49 9.34 9.12
CA ILE A 60 9.71 10.43 9.74
C ILE A 60 8.92 11.26 8.73
N ASN A 61 9.04 10.92 7.44
CA ASN A 61 8.24 11.46 6.35
C ASN A 61 8.27 10.49 5.16
N ASP A 62 7.40 10.73 4.19
CA ASP A 62 7.44 10.04 2.89
C ASP A 62 8.70 10.45 2.13
N ILE A 63 9.34 9.48 1.46
CA ILE A 63 10.61 9.64 0.76
C ILE A 63 10.36 9.63 -0.75
N ASP A 64 10.80 10.70 -1.41
CA ASP A 64 10.93 10.73 -2.87
C ASP A 64 12.24 10.06 -3.29
N ALA A 65 12.16 8.94 -4.02
CA ALA A 65 13.30 8.21 -4.53
C ALA A 65 13.52 8.42 -6.04
N SER A 66 12.83 9.38 -6.68
CA SER A 66 12.91 9.59 -8.13
C SER A 66 14.35 9.84 -8.64
N ASP A 67 15.19 10.45 -7.81
CA ASP A 67 16.58 10.75 -8.14
C ASP A 67 17.44 9.50 -8.36
N THR A 68 17.03 8.36 -7.79
CA THR A 68 17.73 7.08 -7.95
C THR A 68 17.87 6.67 -9.41
N ARG A 69 16.99 7.14 -10.30
CA ARG A 69 17.09 6.92 -11.76
C ARG A 69 18.36 7.45 -12.42
N ASN A 70 19.16 8.25 -11.71
CA ASN A 70 20.43 8.80 -12.18
C ASN A 70 21.64 8.25 -11.41
N TRP A 71 21.45 7.31 -10.48
CA TRP A 71 22.49 6.85 -9.57
C TRP A 71 23.26 5.66 -10.12
N ASN A 72 24.50 5.51 -9.63
CA ASN A 72 25.36 4.35 -9.86
C ASN A 72 25.48 4.01 -11.35
N VAL A 73 25.80 4.99 -12.20
CA VAL A 73 26.03 4.77 -13.63
C VAL A 73 27.20 3.80 -13.81
N GLY A 74 26.97 2.71 -14.55
CA GLY A 74 27.98 1.68 -14.77
C GLY A 74 27.50 0.61 -15.76
N ASP A 75 28.37 -0.36 -15.99
CA ASP A 75 28.20 -1.44 -16.96
C ASP A 75 27.22 -2.53 -16.47
N HIS A 76 26.22 -2.86 -17.29
CA HIS A 76 25.13 -3.79 -16.98
C HIS A 76 25.42 -5.23 -17.37
N ASP A 77 26.25 -5.45 -18.38
CA ASP A 77 26.43 -6.74 -19.06
C ASP A 77 27.90 -7.18 -19.22
N ARG A 78 28.84 -6.42 -18.62
CA ARG A 78 30.29 -6.66 -18.72
C ARG A 78 30.80 -6.55 -20.15
N ASN A 79 30.08 -5.82 -20.99
CA ASN A 79 30.44 -5.60 -22.38
C ASN A 79 31.00 -4.19 -22.52
N PRO A 80 32.29 -4.02 -22.85
CA PRO A 80 32.88 -2.67 -22.96
C PRO A 80 32.29 -1.83 -24.10
N ASP A 81 31.50 -2.44 -25.01
CA ASP A 81 30.86 -1.77 -26.14
C ASP A 81 29.42 -1.31 -25.86
N THR A 82 28.83 -1.66 -24.71
CA THR A 82 27.52 -1.13 -24.29
C THR A 82 27.72 0.14 -23.46
N PRO A 83 26.92 1.20 -23.69
CA PRO A 83 26.99 2.40 -22.85
C PRO A 83 26.61 2.10 -21.41
N ASP A 84 27.33 2.68 -20.46
CA ASP A 84 26.93 2.66 -19.05
C ASP A 84 25.55 3.32 -18.89
N GLU A 85 24.65 2.64 -18.18
CA GLU A 85 23.32 3.15 -17.84
C GLU A 85 23.22 3.40 -16.33
N PRO A 86 22.21 4.13 -15.85
CA PRO A 86 21.94 4.19 -14.41
C PRO A 86 21.58 2.80 -13.87
N MET A 87 22.34 2.31 -12.87
CA MET A 87 21.99 1.08 -12.15
C MET A 87 20.95 1.30 -11.05
N GLY A 88 20.70 2.56 -10.68
CA GLY A 88 19.69 2.88 -9.68
C GLY A 88 20.18 2.75 -8.24
N PHE A 89 19.23 2.70 -7.31
CA PHE A 89 19.48 2.41 -5.90
C PHE A 89 20.26 1.09 -5.76
N LYS A 90 21.16 1.02 -4.77
CA LYS A 90 21.90 -0.21 -4.46
C LYS A 90 21.15 -0.97 -3.36
N PRO A 91 20.57 -2.15 -3.67
CA PRO A 91 19.88 -2.98 -2.69
C PRO A 91 20.72 -3.22 -1.43
N LEU A 92 20.11 -3.09 -0.25
CA LEU A 92 20.82 -3.17 1.03
C LEU A 92 20.88 -4.61 1.57
N TYR A 93 22.04 -5.06 2.04
CA TYR A 93 22.13 -6.22 2.95
C TYR A 93 21.80 -5.76 4.37
N PHE A 94 20.64 -6.17 4.90
CA PHE A 94 20.08 -5.59 6.12
C PHE A 94 19.87 -6.60 7.25
N SER A 95 20.32 -6.20 8.44
CA SER A 95 19.87 -6.74 9.72
C SER A 95 19.72 -5.57 10.71
N GLY A 96 18.74 -5.68 11.61
CA GLY A 96 18.24 -4.56 12.41
C GLY A 96 16.74 -4.40 12.24
N GLN A 97 16.21 -3.24 12.59
CA GLN A 97 14.78 -2.95 12.49
C GLN A 97 14.55 -1.63 11.78
N ILE A 98 13.66 -1.62 10.80
CA ILE A 98 13.18 -0.41 10.15
C ILE A 98 11.67 -0.29 10.31
N ASP A 99 11.27 0.79 10.98
CA ASP A 99 9.88 1.23 11.11
C ASP A 99 9.61 2.27 10.02
N GLY A 100 8.82 1.92 9.02
CA GLY A 100 8.33 2.88 8.04
C GLY A 100 7.39 3.92 8.66
N ASN A 101 6.88 3.67 9.87
CA ASN A 101 6.02 4.60 10.63
C ASN A 101 4.80 5.09 9.82
N GLY A 102 4.31 4.25 8.90
CA GLY A 102 3.18 4.61 8.04
C GLY A 102 3.56 5.51 6.86
N HIS A 103 4.86 5.67 6.59
CA HIS A 103 5.38 6.44 5.46
C HIS A 103 5.72 5.56 4.27
N ILE A 104 5.77 6.21 3.12
CA ILE A 104 6.07 5.56 1.84
C ILE A 104 7.43 5.98 1.29
N ILE A 105 8.01 5.12 0.45
CA ILE A 105 9.05 5.47 -0.51
C ILE A 105 8.39 5.43 -1.88
N LYS A 106 8.48 6.51 -2.66
CA LYS A 106 7.89 6.60 -4.00
C LYS A 106 8.95 6.65 -5.09
N GLU A 107 8.63 6.16 -6.28
CA GLU A 107 9.46 6.30 -7.49
C GLU A 107 10.86 5.66 -7.37
N LEU A 108 11.00 4.59 -6.58
CA LEU A 108 12.28 3.87 -6.43
C LEU A 108 12.67 3.22 -7.77
N PHE A 109 13.88 3.50 -8.25
CA PHE A 109 14.44 2.92 -9.46
C PHE A 109 15.65 2.02 -9.16
N ILE A 110 15.59 0.77 -9.60
CA ILE A 110 16.69 -0.21 -9.55
C ILE A 110 16.79 -0.90 -10.92
N ASN A 111 17.94 -0.82 -11.58
CA ASN A 111 18.19 -1.44 -12.88
C ASN A 111 19.50 -2.25 -12.85
N ARG A 112 19.42 -3.46 -12.30
CA ARG A 112 20.57 -4.35 -12.05
C ARG A 112 20.36 -5.72 -12.69
N PRO A 113 20.21 -5.79 -14.04
CA PRO A 113 19.70 -6.96 -14.76
C PRO A 113 20.58 -8.20 -14.70
N SER A 114 21.86 -8.05 -14.35
CA SER A 114 22.82 -9.15 -14.19
C SER A 114 23.01 -9.57 -12.72
N GLU A 115 22.45 -8.83 -11.76
CA GLU A 115 22.58 -9.09 -10.33
C GLU A 115 21.40 -9.89 -9.77
N GLU A 116 21.64 -10.61 -8.68
CA GLU A 116 20.67 -11.48 -8.01
C GLU A 116 20.29 -10.88 -6.64
N ASN A 117 19.16 -11.31 -6.08
CA ASN A 117 18.62 -10.81 -4.81
C ASN A 117 18.38 -9.30 -4.87
N ILE A 118 17.43 -8.89 -5.70
CA ILE A 118 17.17 -7.48 -6.01
C ILE A 118 15.83 -7.05 -5.42
N GLY A 119 15.84 -5.93 -4.69
CA GLY A 119 14.70 -5.25 -4.11
C GLY A 119 15.16 -4.01 -3.36
N LEU A 120 14.28 -3.34 -2.61
CA LEU A 120 14.71 -2.28 -1.69
C LEU A 120 15.80 -2.81 -0.73
N PHE A 121 15.62 -4.04 -0.26
CA PHE A 121 16.64 -4.81 0.44
C PHE A 121 17.10 -5.97 -0.45
N SER A 122 18.41 -6.16 -0.58
CA SER A 122 18.93 -7.34 -1.26
C SER A 122 18.53 -8.59 -0.50
N THR A 123 18.95 -8.64 0.76
CA THR A 123 18.79 -9.81 1.62
C THR A 123 18.51 -9.37 3.05
N LEU A 124 17.50 -9.98 3.66
CA LEU A 124 17.22 -9.88 5.09
C LEU A 124 17.84 -11.10 5.79
N LYS A 125 19.08 -10.94 6.27
CA LYS A 125 19.96 -11.94 6.92
C LYS A 125 20.49 -13.05 5.98
N TRP A 126 21.69 -13.58 6.25
CA TRP A 126 22.22 -14.79 5.55
C TRP A 126 22.73 -15.91 6.48
N ARG A 127 22.92 -15.67 7.79
CA ARG A 127 23.65 -16.63 8.65
C ARG A 127 22.76 -17.43 9.62
N LEU A 128 22.66 -18.74 9.36
CA LEU A 128 21.76 -19.74 9.99
C LEU A 128 21.85 -19.93 11.53
N TRP A 129 22.61 -19.12 12.26
CA TRP A 129 22.84 -19.28 13.71
C TRP A 129 22.96 -17.95 14.46
N ASP A 130 22.65 -16.84 13.80
CA ASP A 130 22.73 -15.50 14.40
C ASP A 130 21.38 -15.09 15.02
N ILE A 131 21.44 -14.45 16.20
CA ILE A 131 20.30 -13.81 16.88
C ILE A 131 19.86 -12.52 16.19
N ARG A 132 20.63 -12.03 15.21
CA ARG A 132 20.33 -10.83 14.44
C ARG A 132 19.49 -11.15 13.22
N PHE A 133 18.43 -10.37 13.03
CA PHE A 133 17.47 -10.52 11.96
C PHE A 133 17.08 -9.15 11.41
N GLY A 134 16.70 -9.11 10.13
CA GLY A 134 16.10 -7.92 9.53
C GLY A 134 14.60 -7.91 9.78
N ARG A 135 14.08 -6.83 10.38
CA ARG A 135 12.64 -6.58 10.48
C ARG A 135 12.28 -5.30 9.78
N ILE A 136 11.28 -5.37 8.92
CA ILE A 136 10.69 -4.23 8.23
C ILE A 136 9.23 -4.19 8.63
N PHE A 137 8.75 -3.04 9.08
CA PHE A 137 7.32 -2.89 9.33
C PHE A 137 6.78 -1.50 9.01
N ARG A 138 5.50 -1.44 8.63
CA ARG A 138 4.76 -0.19 8.33
C ARG A 138 5.41 0.66 7.23
N LEU A 139 5.93 0.00 6.20
CA LEU A 139 6.61 0.65 5.07
C LEU A 139 5.84 0.39 3.76
N GLY A 140 5.53 1.46 3.04
CA GLY A 140 4.94 1.39 1.70
C GLY A 140 5.97 1.70 0.62
N LEU A 141 5.94 0.96 -0.48
CA LEU A 141 6.74 1.25 -1.67
C LEU A 141 5.79 1.54 -2.83
N GLU A 142 5.70 2.79 -3.26
CA GLU A 142 4.76 3.22 -4.30
C GLU A 142 5.46 3.50 -5.63
N ASN A 143 4.91 2.98 -6.72
CA ASN A 143 5.39 3.18 -8.08
C ASN A 143 6.89 2.86 -8.27
N CYS A 144 7.34 1.71 -7.76
CA CYS A 144 8.73 1.28 -7.97
C CYS A 144 8.96 0.72 -9.39
N TYR A 145 10.19 0.84 -9.88
CA TYR A 145 10.72 0.11 -11.03
C TYR A 145 11.92 -0.70 -10.58
N ILE A 146 11.84 -2.02 -10.64
CA ILE A 146 12.90 -2.91 -10.15
C ILE A 146 13.22 -3.97 -11.19
N LYS A 147 14.46 -3.96 -11.70
CA LYS A 147 14.96 -4.94 -12.65
C LYS A 147 16.16 -5.69 -12.10
N GLY A 148 16.09 -7.02 -12.15
CA GLY A 148 17.11 -7.93 -11.66
C GLY A 148 17.13 -9.28 -12.40
N LYS A 149 18.09 -10.14 -12.07
CA LYS A 149 18.26 -11.46 -12.71
C LYS A 149 17.38 -12.53 -12.07
N ILE A 150 17.66 -12.86 -10.80
CA ILE A 150 17.02 -13.93 -10.01
C ILE A 150 16.76 -13.40 -8.61
N TYR A 151 15.69 -13.89 -7.98
CA TYR A 151 15.17 -13.47 -6.69
C TYR A 151 14.96 -11.96 -6.64
N VAL A 152 14.09 -11.48 -7.53
CA VAL A 152 13.69 -10.09 -7.59
C VAL A 152 12.35 -9.94 -6.85
N GLY A 153 12.27 -8.98 -5.95
CA GLY A 153 11.04 -8.58 -5.28
C GLY A 153 11.07 -7.11 -4.89
N SER A 154 9.88 -6.54 -4.63
CA SER A 154 9.79 -5.10 -4.38
C SER A 154 10.43 -4.69 -3.05
N ILE A 155 10.05 -5.34 -1.95
CA ILE A 155 10.58 -5.06 -0.63
C ILE A 155 11.92 -5.74 -0.43
N CYS A 156 12.04 -7.01 -0.80
CA CYS A 156 13.34 -7.69 -0.74
C CYS A 156 13.54 -8.76 -1.81
N GLY A 157 14.81 -8.99 -2.16
CA GLY A 157 15.20 -10.11 -3.00
C GLY A 157 15.10 -11.45 -2.26
N PHE A 158 15.74 -11.54 -1.08
CA PHE A 158 15.83 -12.79 -0.32
C PHE A 158 15.52 -12.56 1.17
N LEU A 159 14.51 -13.24 1.69
CA LEU A 159 14.13 -13.24 3.10
C LEU A 159 14.56 -14.58 3.74
N ALA A 160 15.61 -14.56 4.55
CA ALA A 160 16.24 -15.78 5.06
C ALA A 160 15.50 -16.45 6.23
N SER A 161 15.86 -17.72 6.48
CA SER A 161 14.95 -18.74 7.00
C SER A 161 14.53 -18.67 8.46
N ASP A 162 15.19 -17.91 9.33
CA ASP A 162 15.02 -18.16 10.76
C ASP A 162 14.10 -17.15 11.45
N ASN A 163 14.30 -15.84 11.23
CA ASN A 163 13.68 -14.79 12.07
C ASN A 163 13.50 -13.43 11.37
N GLY A 164 13.71 -13.36 10.05
CA GLY A 164 13.44 -12.14 9.30
C GLY A 164 11.93 -11.92 9.18
N SER A 165 11.44 -10.69 9.35
CA SER A 165 10.01 -10.42 9.18
C SER A 165 9.75 -9.16 8.38
N ILE A 166 8.68 -9.21 7.59
CA ILE A 166 8.11 -8.05 6.90
C ILE A 166 6.64 -7.97 7.31
N THR A 167 6.22 -6.86 7.92
CA THR A 167 4.89 -6.76 8.55
C THR A 167 4.22 -5.42 8.27
N GLU A 168 2.93 -5.41 7.93
CA GLU A 168 2.22 -4.15 7.62
C GLU A 168 2.90 -3.34 6.50
N CYS A 169 3.39 -4.03 5.47
CA CYS A 169 4.07 -3.42 4.35
C CYS A 169 3.29 -3.61 3.06
N TYR A 170 3.50 -2.70 2.10
CA TYR A 170 2.92 -2.88 0.78
C TYR A 170 3.82 -2.38 -0.34
N SER A 171 3.56 -2.85 -1.56
CA SER A 171 4.25 -2.36 -2.75
C SER A 171 3.36 -2.23 -3.98
N THR A 172 3.64 -1.23 -4.80
CA THR A 172 3.06 -1.04 -6.14
C THR A 172 4.16 -0.66 -7.13
N GLY A 173 3.98 -1.05 -8.40
CA GLY A 173 4.94 -0.73 -9.45
C GLY A 173 5.20 -1.88 -10.40
N GLU A 174 6.38 -1.89 -11.00
CA GLU A 174 6.81 -2.81 -12.04
C GLU A 174 8.10 -3.54 -11.63
N ILE A 175 8.12 -4.86 -11.83
CA ILE A 175 9.27 -5.72 -11.60
C ILE A 175 9.62 -6.45 -12.89
N LEU A 176 10.89 -6.37 -13.30
CA LEU A 176 11.44 -7.11 -14.43
C LEU A 176 12.45 -8.11 -13.92
N ALA A 177 12.14 -9.39 -14.07
CA ALA A 177 12.99 -10.48 -13.64
C ALA A 177 13.32 -11.42 -14.80
N ASN A 178 14.57 -11.84 -14.91
CA ASN A 178 14.94 -12.84 -15.92
C ASN A 178 14.43 -14.24 -15.54
N ASP A 179 14.43 -14.56 -14.24
CA ASP A 179 14.06 -15.88 -13.72
C ASP A 179 13.39 -15.74 -12.33
N ARG A 180 13.44 -16.79 -11.48
CA ARG A 180 12.69 -16.94 -10.22
C ARG A 180 12.51 -15.64 -9.45
N SER A 181 11.27 -15.23 -9.18
CA SER A 181 10.96 -13.93 -8.58
C SER A 181 9.55 -13.86 -8.00
N GLY A 182 9.34 -12.91 -7.10
CA GLY A 182 8.07 -12.65 -6.42
C GLY A 182 7.75 -11.16 -6.37
N GLY A 183 6.48 -10.78 -6.51
CA GLY A 183 6.09 -9.37 -6.67
C GLY A 183 6.28 -8.50 -5.42
N PHE A 184 6.50 -9.13 -4.27
CA PHE A 184 6.75 -8.52 -2.97
C PHE A 184 8.11 -8.96 -2.41
N CYS A 185 8.38 -10.26 -2.45
CA CYS A 185 9.64 -10.87 -2.03
C CYS A 185 10.13 -11.88 -3.07
N GLY A 186 11.38 -11.75 -3.50
CA GLY A 186 11.95 -12.63 -4.53
C GLY A 186 12.07 -14.09 -4.11
N TRP A 187 12.41 -14.36 -2.84
CA TRP A 187 12.41 -15.67 -2.20
C TRP A 187 12.15 -15.52 -0.70
N ASN A 188 11.09 -16.14 -0.20
CA ASN A 188 10.72 -16.18 1.20
C ASN A 188 11.07 -17.55 1.80
N GLY A 189 12.13 -17.59 2.60
CA GLY A 189 12.48 -18.75 3.42
C GLY A 189 12.11 -18.62 4.89
N SER A 190 11.71 -17.43 5.35
CA SER A 190 11.60 -17.12 6.78
C SER A 190 10.40 -17.78 7.46
N LEU A 191 10.65 -18.32 8.66
CA LEU A 191 9.63 -18.84 9.58
C LEU A 191 8.71 -17.73 10.14
N ASP A 192 9.28 -16.57 10.48
CA ASP A 192 8.49 -15.40 10.90
C ASP A 192 7.75 -14.79 9.70
N GLY A 193 8.35 -14.88 8.51
CA GLY A 193 7.68 -14.68 7.24
C GLY A 193 7.21 -13.26 6.94
N ILE A 194 6.22 -13.19 6.06
CA ILE A 194 5.58 -11.95 5.60
C ILE A 194 4.16 -11.92 6.16
N ILE A 195 3.82 -10.90 6.93
CA ILE A 195 2.56 -10.84 7.67
C ILE A 195 1.83 -9.53 7.36
N ASP A 196 0.51 -9.59 7.24
CA ASP A 196 -0.35 -8.41 7.11
C ASP A 196 0.15 -7.45 6.01
N SER A 197 0.44 -7.98 4.82
CA SER A 197 1.12 -7.22 3.76
C SER A 197 0.49 -7.48 2.39
N TYR A 198 0.66 -6.55 1.45
CA TYR A 198 0.07 -6.71 0.11
C TYR A 198 0.94 -6.16 -1.02
N THR A 199 0.70 -6.66 -2.23
CA THR A 199 1.31 -6.10 -3.44
C THR A 199 0.32 -5.97 -4.58
N SER A 200 0.50 -4.92 -5.37
CA SER A 200 -0.12 -4.78 -6.70
C SER A 200 0.92 -4.68 -7.81
N CYS A 201 2.17 -5.07 -7.54
CA CYS A 201 3.24 -5.02 -8.54
C CYS A 201 2.92 -5.94 -9.73
N THR A 202 3.21 -5.46 -10.93
CA THR A 202 3.23 -6.31 -12.13
C THR A 202 4.62 -6.84 -12.35
N ILE A 203 4.75 -8.14 -12.60
CA ILE A 203 6.02 -8.81 -12.85
C ILE A 203 6.07 -9.26 -14.30
N PHE A 204 7.19 -8.94 -14.96
CA PHE A 204 7.51 -9.39 -16.30
C PHE A 204 8.74 -10.29 -16.28
N THR A 205 8.65 -11.43 -16.96
CA THR A 205 9.81 -12.27 -17.27
C THR A 205 9.75 -12.79 -18.69
N ASN A 206 10.90 -12.88 -19.34
CA ASN A 206 11.07 -13.46 -20.67
C ASN A 206 11.76 -14.84 -20.65
N ASN A 207 12.44 -15.21 -19.55
CA ASN A 207 13.38 -16.33 -19.53
C ASN A 207 13.20 -17.30 -18.36
N SER A 208 12.02 -17.32 -17.72
CA SER A 208 11.70 -18.26 -16.63
C SER A 208 12.03 -19.71 -17.01
N ILE A 209 12.90 -20.34 -16.21
CA ILE A 209 13.44 -21.67 -16.52
C ILE A 209 12.42 -22.78 -16.27
N ASN A 210 11.49 -22.60 -15.33
CA ASN A 210 10.58 -23.64 -14.84
C ASN A 210 9.15 -23.10 -14.56
N ASP A 211 8.13 -23.94 -14.74
CA ASP A 211 6.75 -23.66 -14.31
C ASP A 211 6.67 -23.33 -12.83
N TYR A 212 5.96 -22.26 -12.46
CA TYR A 212 5.78 -21.75 -11.10
C TYR A 212 7.06 -21.20 -10.45
N ALA A 213 8.07 -20.83 -11.23
CA ALA A 213 9.23 -20.07 -10.73
C ALA A 213 8.90 -18.60 -10.43
N ILE A 214 7.77 -18.10 -10.95
CA ILE A 214 7.33 -16.72 -10.76
C ILE A 214 6.04 -16.72 -9.94
N ALA A 215 6.00 -15.83 -8.97
CA ALA A 215 4.86 -15.63 -8.10
C ALA A 215 4.46 -14.15 -8.07
N SER A 216 3.16 -13.83 -8.13
CA SER A 216 2.73 -12.43 -8.04
C SER A 216 2.94 -11.80 -6.64
N PHE A 217 3.07 -12.62 -5.57
CA PHE A 217 3.37 -12.15 -4.21
C PHE A 217 4.79 -12.53 -3.78
N SER A 218 5.07 -13.80 -3.49
CA SER A 218 6.43 -14.25 -3.14
C SER A 218 6.72 -15.64 -3.69
N GLU A 219 7.98 -15.88 -4.07
CA GLU A 219 8.45 -17.24 -4.34
C GLU A 219 8.91 -17.87 -3.02
N GLY A 220 8.74 -19.18 -2.88
CA GLY A 220 9.29 -19.95 -1.77
C GLY A 220 9.21 -21.44 -2.07
N LEU A 221 10.30 -22.16 -1.78
CA LEU A 221 10.47 -23.60 -2.08
C LEU A 221 10.42 -24.51 -0.84
N ASN A 222 10.25 -23.97 0.36
CA ASN A 222 10.27 -24.75 1.59
C ASN A 222 8.99 -24.57 2.41
N VAL A 223 8.57 -25.65 3.09
CA VAL A 223 7.46 -25.72 4.07
C VAL A 223 7.59 -24.76 5.27
N ASN A 224 8.68 -24.00 5.34
CA ASN A 224 9.01 -23.10 6.43
C ASN A 224 8.77 -21.63 6.08
N GLY A 225 8.68 -21.27 4.79
CA GLY A 225 8.38 -19.92 4.36
C GLY A 225 6.93 -19.59 4.65
N ASN A 226 6.69 -18.61 5.54
CA ASN A 226 5.36 -18.25 5.99
C ASN A 226 4.89 -16.95 5.33
N ALA A 227 3.69 -16.95 4.77
CA ALA A 227 2.99 -15.73 4.41
C ALA A 227 1.60 -15.77 5.04
N ARG A 228 1.26 -14.74 5.81
CA ARG A 228 0.03 -14.72 6.61
C ARG A 228 -0.74 -13.44 6.45
N LYS A 229 -2.04 -13.57 6.27
CA LYS A 229 -2.94 -12.41 6.12
C LYS A 229 -2.43 -11.44 5.06
N CYS A 230 -1.95 -12.00 3.96
CA CYS A 230 -1.42 -11.26 2.84
C CYS A 230 -2.37 -11.33 1.66
N TYR A 231 -2.29 -10.34 0.77
CA TYR A 231 -2.99 -10.44 -0.50
C TYR A 231 -2.20 -9.89 -1.68
N THR A 232 -2.54 -10.35 -2.87
CA THR A 232 -2.01 -9.79 -4.12
C THR A 232 -3.11 -9.56 -5.14
N ILE A 233 -3.01 -8.41 -5.80
CA ILE A 233 -3.74 -8.09 -7.03
C ILE A 233 -2.76 -7.87 -8.20
N GLY A 234 -1.47 -8.15 -7.95
CA GLY A 234 -0.40 -8.04 -8.91
C GLY A 234 -0.48 -9.13 -9.98
N LYS A 235 -0.06 -8.81 -11.20
CA LYS A 235 -0.09 -9.75 -12.32
C LYS A 235 1.31 -10.27 -12.60
N ALA A 236 1.44 -11.58 -12.80
CA ALA A 236 2.68 -12.22 -13.24
C ALA A 236 2.57 -12.59 -14.73
N ILE A 237 3.46 -12.05 -15.55
CA ILE A 237 3.51 -12.29 -17.00
C ILE A 237 4.77 -13.09 -17.31
N SER A 238 4.58 -14.35 -17.71
CA SER A 238 5.66 -15.30 -17.96
C SER A 238 5.32 -16.22 -19.14
N PRO A 239 6.33 -16.69 -19.91
CA PRO A 239 6.12 -17.77 -20.88
C PRO A 239 5.87 -19.14 -20.23
N LYS A 240 6.06 -19.25 -18.90
CA LYS A 240 5.80 -20.46 -18.10
C LYS A 240 4.57 -20.28 -17.22
N LYS A 241 4.10 -21.37 -16.60
CA LYS A 241 3.06 -21.26 -15.58
C LYS A 241 3.54 -20.39 -14.42
N VAL A 242 2.63 -19.66 -13.81
CA VAL A 242 2.89 -18.74 -12.69
C VAL A 242 2.04 -19.15 -11.49
N SER A 243 2.45 -18.69 -10.31
CA SER A 243 1.72 -18.85 -9.05
C SER A 243 1.41 -17.46 -8.45
N ASN A 244 0.64 -17.41 -7.36
CA ASN A 244 0.54 -16.18 -6.56
C ASN A 244 1.43 -16.23 -5.32
N PHE A 245 1.43 -17.34 -4.59
CA PHE A 245 2.15 -17.54 -3.32
C PHE A 245 3.12 -18.73 -3.40
N GLY A 246 4.05 -18.68 -4.37
CA GLY A 246 5.12 -19.67 -4.53
C GLY A 246 4.67 -21.12 -4.74
N ARG A 247 5.59 -22.08 -4.54
CA ARG A 247 5.34 -23.54 -4.71
C ARG A 247 5.18 -24.30 -3.39
N SER A 248 5.52 -23.68 -2.27
CA SER A 248 5.66 -24.38 -0.99
C SER A 248 5.31 -23.55 0.23
N GLU A 249 4.77 -22.34 0.04
CA GLU A 249 4.36 -21.47 1.15
C GLU A 249 3.07 -22.00 1.78
N ASP A 250 3.03 -22.08 3.11
CA ASP A 250 1.79 -22.34 3.86
C ASP A 250 1.09 -20.99 4.08
N SER A 251 0.07 -20.69 3.27
CA SER A 251 -0.59 -19.38 3.24
C SER A 251 -2.12 -19.45 3.44
N PRO A 252 -2.63 -20.11 4.50
CA PRO A 252 -4.05 -20.45 4.62
C PRO A 252 -4.99 -19.24 4.79
N ASP A 253 -4.47 -18.09 5.23
CA ASP A 253 -5.20 -16.84 5.45
C ASP A 253 -4.83 -15.76 4.41
N CYS A 254 -4.26 -16.17 3.27
CA CYS A 254 -3.86 -15.30 2.17
C CYS A 254 -4.76 -15.43 0.94
N PHE A 255 -4.87 -14.33 0.19
CA PHE A 255 -5.81 -14.23 -0.92
C PHE A 255 -5.19 -13.61 -2.17
N TRP A 256 -5.69 -13.98 -3.34
CA TRP A 256 -5.46 -13.21 -4.56
C TRP A 256 -6.75 -13.00 -5.33
N ASP A 257 -6.75 -11.95 -6.12
CA ASP A 257 -7.87 -11.63 -7.00
C ASP A 257 -7.68 -12.31 -8.37
N ILE A 258 -8.58 -13.24 -8.72
CA ILE A 258 -8.47 -14.04 -9.95
C ILE A 258 -8.68 -13.22 -11.23
N GLU A 259 -9.38 -12.08 -11.15
CA GLU A 259 -9.68 -11.22 -12.30
C GLU A 259 -8.49 -10.32 -12.61
N THR A 260 -7.85 -9.76 -11.58
CA THR A 260 -6.67 -8.89 -11.74
C THR A 260 -5.40 -9.68 -12.09
N THR A 261 -5.18 -10.82 -11.40
CA THR A 261 -4.00 -11.66 -11.62
C THR A 261 -4.13 -12.53 -12.88
N GLY A 262 -5.36 -12.88 -13.26
CA GLY A 262 -5.66 -13.84 -14.33
C GLY A 262 -5.38 -15.30 -13.94
N ILE A 263 -5.09 -15.58 -12.67
CA ILE A 263 -4.76 -16.94 -12.18
C ILE A 263 -5.99 -17.51 -11.45
N PRO A 264 -6.54 -18.66 -11.89
CA PRO A 264 -7.72 -19.27 -11.25
C PRO A 264 -7.41 -19.85 -9.87
N ASP A 265 -8.46 -20.12 -9.07
CA ASP A 265 -8.43 -20.75 -7.72
C ASP A 265 -8.03 -22.24 -7.73
N THR A 266 -7.08 -22.60 -8.60
CA THR A 266 -6.43 -23.92 -8.64
C THR A 266 -4.91 -23.81 -8.47
N GLY A 267 -4.38 -22.58 -8.34
CA GLY A 267 -2.94 -22.27 -8.40
C GLY A 267 -2.29 -21.75 -7.10
N GLY A 268 -2.96 -21.84 -5.96
CA GLY A 268 -2.44 -21.36 -4.67
C GLY A 268 -2.20 -22.48 -3.68
N HIS A 269 -0.97 -22.62 -3.23
CA HIS A 269 -0.59 -23.53 -2.15
C HIS A 269 -1.23 -23.04 -0.83
N ARG A 270 -2.49 -23.45 -0.58
CA ARG A 270 -3.36 -23.10 0.58
C ARG A 270 -3.83 -21.64 0.67
N ALA A 271 -3.21 -20.69 -0.02
CA ALA A 271 -3.85 -19.41 -0.33
C ALA A 271 -5.06 -19.63 -1.23
N LYS A 272 -5.99 -18.66 -1.26
CA LYS A 272 -7.24 -18.78 -2.02
C LYS A 272 -7.43 -17.68 -3.07
N GLY A 273 -7.79 -18.10 -4.28
CA GLY A 273 -8.21 -17.22 -5.37
C GLY A 273 -9.68 -16.85 -5.22
N LEU A 274 -9.98 -15.56 -5.22
CA LEU A 274 -11.34 -15.04 -5.10
C LEU A 274 -11.66 -14.06 -6.22
N PRO A 275 -12.92 -13.99 -6.69
CA PRO A 275 -13.35 -12.93 -7.61
C PRO A 275 -13.27 -11.56 -6.94
N THR A 276 -13.16 -10.49 -7.73
CA THR A 276 -13.01 -9.11 -7.23
C THR A 276 -14.13 -8.72 -6.28
N SER A 277 -15.36 -9.14 -6.60
CA SER A 277 -16.53 -8.89 -5.74
C SER A 277 -16.43 -9.49 -4.33
N LYS A 278 -15.61 -10.52 -4.12
CA LYS A 278 -15.32 -11.13 -2.80
C LYS A 278 -14.08 -10.52 -2.16
N MET A 279 -13.06 -10.18 -2.95
CA MET A 279 -11.87 -9.47 -2.49
C MET A 279 -12.18 -8.04 -1.99
N LYS A 280 -13.32 -7.47 -2.37
CA LYS A 280 -13.78 -6.16 -1.87
C LYS A 280 -14.76 -6.26 -0.68
N LYS A 281 -14.83 -7.40 0.00
CA LYS A 281 -15.74 -7.61 1.16
C LYS A 281 -14.96 -7.82 2.45
N LYS A 282 -15.35 -7.11 3.51
CA LYS A 282 -14.72 -7.20 4.83
C LYS A 282 -14.82 -8.63 5.40
N ALA A 283 -15.98 -9.25 5.23
CA ALA A 283 -16.26 -10.59 5.74
C ALA A 283 -15.28 -11.66 5.21
N THR A 284 -14.75 -11.50 4.00
CA THR A 284 -13.75 -12.40 3.41
C THR A 284 -12.52 -12.52 4.30
N TYR A 285 -11.99 -11.39 4.71
CA TYR A 285 -10.76 -11.29 5.48
C TYR A 285 -11.00 -11.48 6.98
N PHE A 286 -12.09 -10.92 7.51
CA PHE A 286 -12.46 -11.05 8.92
C PHE A 286 -12.66 -12.53 9.32
N ASN A 287 -13.34 -13.31 8.49
CA ASN A 287 -13.55 -14.75 8.74
C ASN A 287 -12.24 -15.57 8.64
N ALA A 288 -11.21 -15.02 8.00
CA ALA A 288 -9.87 -15.59 7.96
C ALA A 288 -8.94 -15.06 9.07
N GLY A 289 -9.48 -14.29 10.03
CA GLY A 289 -8.75 -13.82 11.22
C GLY A 289 -7.95 -12.54 11.01
N TRP A 290 -8.27 -11.73 10.00
CA TRP A 290 -7.65 -10.42 9.79
C TRP A 290 -8.17 -9.40 10.80
N ASP A 291 -7.26 -8.59 11.36
CA ASP A 291 -7.59 -7.59 12.38
C ASP A 291 -8.00 -6.26 11.72
N PHE A 292 -9.31 -5.99 11.69
CA PHE A 292 -9.86 -4.73 11.16
C PHE A 292 -9.95 -3.60 12.20
N GLU A 293 -9.59 -3.87 13.45
CA GLU A 293 -9.52 -2.86 14.51
C GLU A 293 -8.16 -2.15 14.44
N LYS A 294 -7.07 -2.91 14.33
CA LYS A 294 -5.71 -2.36 14.46
C LYS A 294 -4.94 -2.30 13.15
N VAL A 295 -5.13 -3.26 12.26
CA VAL A 295 -4.23 -3.45 11.11
C VAL A 295 -4.87 -3.03 9.80
N TRP A 296 -6.09 -3.51 9.54
CA TRP A 296 -6.74 -3.35 8.24
C TRP A 296 -7.98 -2.45 8.32
N CYS A 297 -8.31 -1.82 7.21
CA CYS A 297 -9.63 -1.24 6.94
C CYS A 297 -10.03 -1.57 5.50
N ILE A 298 -11.31 -1.40 5.16
CA ILE A 298 -11.78 -1.59 3.78
C ILE A 298 -12.97 -0.66 3.52
N ASP A 299 -13.02 -0.05 2.34
CA ASP A 299 -14.22 0.60 1.80
C ASP A 299 -15.01 -0.46 1.02
N GLU A 300 -15.95 -1.10 1.71
CA GLU A 300 -16.60 -2.32 1.25
C GLU A 300 -17.31 -2.12 -0.10
N GLY A 301 -17.05 -3.04 -1.04
CA GLY A 301 -17.55 -2.98 -2.41
C GLY A 301 -16.81 -2.00 -3.32
N LYS A 302 -16.05 -1.04 -2.79
CA LYS A 302 -15.33 -0.04 -3.60
C LYS A 302 -13.87 -0.40 -3.82
N ASP A 303 -13.17 -0.76 -2.74
CA ASP A 303 -11.71 -0.98 -2.76
C ASP A 303 -11.29 -2.23 -1.99
N TYR A 304 -10.02 -2.63 -2.13
CA TYR A 304 -9.39 -3.71 -1.39
C TYR A 304 -9.02 -3.27 0.04
N PRO A 305 -8.71 -4.20 0.96
CA PRO A 305 -8.22 -3.82 2.29
C PRO A 305 -6.98 -2.93 2.23
N LYS A 306 -6.91 -1.92 3.09
CA LYS A 306 -5.74 -1.04 3.26
C LYS A 306 -5.23 -1.11 4.68
N LEU A 307 -3.94 -0.84 4.84
CA LEU A 307 -3.28 -0.83 6.13
C LEU A 307 -3.57 0.48 6.88
N ARG A 308 -4.02 0.36 8.12
CA ARG A 308 -4.31 1.50 9.03
C ARG A 308 -3.09 2.33 9.34
N ALA A 309 -1.90 1.72 9.34
CA ALA A 309 -0.63 2.38 9.59
C ALA A 309 -0.40 3.63 8.72
N PHE A 310 -0.99 3.69 7.52
CA PHE A 310 -0.77 4.78 6.55
C PHE A 310 -1.81 5.90 6.60
N GLY A 311 -2.68 5.94 7.62
CA GLY A 311 -3.66 7.03 7.81
C GLY A 311 -4.77 7.11 6.74
N LYS A 312 -4.84 6.16 5.81
CA LYS A 312 -5.83 6.10 4.72
C LYS A 312 -7.16 5.43 5.13
N CYS A 313 -7.31 5.11 6.42
CA CYS A 313 -8.46 4.36 6.94
C CYS A 313 -9.44 5.26 7.68
N PRO A 314 -10.76 5.05 7.52
CA PRO A 314 -11.75 5.76 8.33
C PRO A 314 -11.54 5.43 9.83
N PRO A 315 -11.86 6.40 10.72
CA PRO A 315 -11.85 6.16 12.16
C PRO A 315 -12.76 4.99 12.52
N LEU A 316 -12.35 4.18 13.50
CA LEU A 316 -13.12 3.02 13.98
C LEU A 316 -14.50 3.40 14.53
N ASP A 317 -14.62 4.64 15.02
CA ASP A 317 -15.80 5.14 15.72
C ASP A 317 -16.73 5.99 14.84
N VAL A 318 -16.58 5.97 13.51
CA VAL A 318 -17.65 6.48 12.65
C VAL A 318 -18.79 5.47 12.75
N PRO A 319 -19.97 5.84 13.27
CA PRO A 319 -21.12 4.93 13.25
C PRO A 319 -21.29 4.44 11.82
N LEU A 320 -21.33 3.12 11.63
CA LEU A 320 -21.67 2.53 10.34
C LEU A 320 -22.85 3.34 9.78
N GLU A 321 -22.69 3.93 8.60
CA GLU A 321 -23.85 4.48 7.91
C GLU A 321 -24.88 3.34 7.89
N PRO A 322 -26.10 3.56 8.42
CA PRO A 322 -27.07 2.49 8.53
C PRO A 322 -27.25 1.88 7.15
N GLU A 323 -27.23 0.54 7.08
CA GLU A 323 -27.44 -0.22 5.84
C GLU A 323 -28.55 0.45 5.02
N ASP A 324 -28.29 0.73 3.73
CA ASP A 324 -29.26 1.29 2.79
C ASP A 324 -30.42 0.30 2.65
N ASN A 325 -31.39 0.44 3.54
CA ASN A 325 -32.61 -0.34 3.62
C ASN A 325 -33.68 0.22 2.66
N GLY A 326 -33.28 1.04 1.68
CA GLY A 326 -34.15 1.67 0.69
C GLY A 326 -35.05 2.76 1.26
N ASN A 327 -34.88 3.14 2.52
CA ASN A 327 -35.55 4.27 3.15
C ASN A 327 -34.73 5.54 2.94
N LYS A 328 -35.38 6.63 2.53
CA LYS A 328 -34.72 7.91 2.23
C LYS A 328 -35.56 9.07 2.74
N ILE A 329 -34.89 10.13 3.17
CA ILE A 329 -35.46 11.45 3.34
C ILE A 329 -34.49 12.49 2.77
N ASP A 330 -35.02 13.45 2.03
CA ASP A 330 -34.29 14.63 1.59
C ASP A 330 -35.19 15.86 1.67
N ALA A 331 -34.58 17.03 1.68
CA ALA A 331 -35.30 18.29 1.82
C ALA A 331 -34.64 19.39 0.99
N PHE A 332 -35.40 20.03 0.11
CA PHE A 332 -34.91 21.06 -0.80
C PHE A 332 -35.93 22.19 -1.02
N PRO A 333 -35.49 23.41 -1.38
CA PRO A 333 -34.09 23.84 -1.42
C PRO A 333 -33.47 23.85 -0.01
N ASN A 334 -32.15 23.65 0.07
CA ASN A 334 -31.40 23.75 1.32
C ASN A 334 -30.08 24.50 1.03
N PRO A 335 -29.98 25.80 1.36
CA PRO A 335 -30.86 26.54 2.27
C PRO A 335 -32.28 26.81 1.73
N ALA A 336 -33.26 26.83 2.62
CA ALA A 336 -34.68 27.10 2.34
C ALA A 336 -35.08 28.50 2.80
N SER A 337 -36.07 29.14 2.16
CA SER A 337 -36.52 30.49 2.54
C SER A 337 -37.99 30.56 2.91
N THR A 338 -38.91 30.26 1.99
CA THR A 338 -40.36 30.34 2.24
C THR A 338 -41.06 28.99 2.17
N LEU A 339 -40.52 28.06 1.41
CA LEU A 339 -41.09 26.74 1.21
C LEU A 339 -39.98 25.70 1.23
N ILE A 340 -40.32 24.51 1.73
CA ILE A 340 -39.45 23.35 1.69
C ILE A 340 -40.22 22.13 1.19
N ASP A 341 -39.63 21.46 0.21
CA ASP A 341 -40.09 20.17 -0.28
C ASP A 341 -39.36 19.06 0.46
N VAL A 342 -40.10 18.27 1.22
CA VAL A 342 -39.60 17.05 1.85
C VAL A 342 -39.92 15.87 0.94
N VAL A 343 -38.88 15.25 0.39
CA VAL A 343 -38.99 14.05 -0.44
C VAL A 343 -38.57 12.85 0.38
N TYR A 344 -39.38 11.81 0.41
CA TYR A 344 -39.11 10.64 1.23
C TYR A 344 -39.59 9.34 0.59
N LYS A 345 -38.98 8.23 1.00
CA LYS A 345 -39.32 6.87 0.60
C LYS A 345 -39.23 5.97 1.83
N LEU A 346 -40.25 5.15 2.07
CA LEU A 346 -40.29 4.19 3.17
C LEU A 346 -40.69 2.81 2.66
N GLN A 347 -40.01 1.77 3.13
CA GLN A 347 -40.30 0.36 2.82
C GLN A 347 -41.27 -0.30 3.84
N SER A 348 -41.46 0.30 5.01
CA SER A 348 -42.29 -0.27 6.09
C SER A 348 -43.71 0.27 6.09
N LEU A 349 -44.70 -0.60 6.34
CA LEU A 349 -46.10 -0.24 6.54
C LEU A 349 -46.33 0.33 7.95
N GLY A 350 -47.02 1.45 8.06
CA GLY A 350 -47.46 1.99 9.36
C GLY A 350 -47.86 3.47 9.31
N SER A 351 -48.31 3.98 10.45
CA SER A 351 -48.53 5.42 10.65
C SER A 351 -47.21 6.16 10.59
N VAL A 352 -47.10 7.15 9.72
CA VAL A 352 -45.88 7.95 9.55
C VAL A 352 -46.13 9.35 10.09
N GLN A 353 -45.18 9.88 10.85
CA GLN A 353 -45.18 11.26 11.31
C GLN A 353 -44.02 12.02 10.70
N LEU A 354 -44.30 13.19 10.14
CA LEU A 354 -43.29 14.17 9.77
C LEU A 354 -43.25 15.28 10.82
N ILE A 355 -42.09 15.48 11.40
CA ILE A 355 -41.85 16.42 12.50
C ILE A 355 -40.74 17.36 12.06
N ILE A 356 -40.92 18.66 12.22
CA ILE A 356 -39.80 19.61 12.11
C ILE A 356 -39.50 20.16 13.50
N THR A 357 -38.23 20.11 13.87
CA THR A 357 -37.72 20.71 15.12
C THR A 357 -36.69 21.78 14.82
N ASN A 358 -36.62 22.82 15.66
CA ASN A 358 -35.53 23.79 15.60
C ASN A 358 -34.28 23.27 16.34
N SER A 359 -33.19 24.04 16.31
CA SER A 359 -31.93 23.69 17.01
C SER A 359 -32.05 23.57 18.53
N TYR A 360 -33.12 24.08 19.14
CA TYR A 360 -33.42 23.91 20.57
C TYR A 360 -34.25 22.64 20.86
N GLY A 361 -34.56 21.83 19.85
CA GLY A 361 -35.39 20.63 19.97
C GLY A 361 -36.88 20.90 20.08
N GLN A 362 -37.33 22.15 19.89
CA GLN A 362 -38.75 22.48 19.92
C GLN A 362 -39.42 22.05 18.61
N LYS A 363 -40.56 21.36 18.72
CA LYS A 363 -41.38 20.98 17.56
C LYS A 363 -42.08 22.22 17.00
N VAL A 364 -41.75 22.58 15.76
CA VAL A 364 -42.33 23.72 15.03
C VAL A 364 -43.32 23.28 13.95
N TYR A 365 -43.28 22.02 13.54
CA TYR A 365 -44.23 21.43 12.59
C TYR A 365 -44.49 19.95 12.92
N ASN A 366 -45.71 19.50 12.68
CA ASN A 366 -46.14 18.11 12.84
C ASN A 366 -47.21 17.77 11.80
N ALA A 367 -47.02 16.69 11.05
CA ALA A 367 -48.05 16.14 10.16
C ALA A 367 -48.11 14.62 10.31
N ASP A 368 -49.32 14.09 10.47
CA ASP A 368 -49.59 12.66 10.36
C ASP A 368 -49.81 12.32 8.88
N LEU A 369 -48.97 11.45 8.34
CA LEU A 369 -49.01 10.97 6.97
C LEU A 369 -49.63 9.57 6.99
N ASN A 370 -50.91 9.49 6.67
CA ASN A 370 -51.67 8.24 6.75
C ASN A 370 -51.29 7.25 5.64
N ASN A 371 -51.12 5.97 6.01
CA ASN A 371 -51.03 4.80 5.13
C ASN A 371 -50.10 4.92 3.91
N ILE A 372 -48.82 5.16 4.15
CA ILE A 372 -47.81 5.17 3.08
C ILE A 372 -47.37 3.73 2.80
N THR A 373 -47.76 3.20 1.64
CA THR A 373 -47.43 1.83 1.18
C THR A 373 -46.52 1.82 -0.04
N SER A 374 -46.03 2.98 -0.49
CA SER A 374 -45.47 3.09 -1.83
C SER A 374 -43.96 2.84 -1.86
N THR A 375 -43.51 1.95 -2.76
CA THR A 375 -42.11 1.81 -3.17
C THR A 375 -41.58 3.01 -3.96
N GLN A 376 -42.43 4.02 -4.21
CA GLN A 376 -42.10 5.26 -4.92
C GLN A 376 -41.77 6.39 -3.93
N GLU A 377 -40.99 7.35 -4.41
CA GLU A 377 -40.72 8.58 -3.66
C GLU A 377 -42.00 9.43 -3.55
N GLN A 378 -42.26 9.92 -2.35
CA GLN A 378 -43.34 10.83 -2.02
C GLN A 378 -42.78 12.23 -1.76
N LYS A 379 -43.58 13.26 -1.99
CA LYS A 379 -43.19 14.66 -1.81
C LYS A 379 -44.25 15.41 -1.01
N LEU A 380 -43.81 16.11 0.05
CA LEU A 380 -44.65 17.02 0.83
C LEU A 380 -44.03 18.43 0.82
N SER A 381 -44.77 19.40 0.32
CA SER A 381 -44.38 20.82 0.36
C SER A 381 -44.89 21.46 1.64
N ILE A 382 -44.00 22.11 2.39
CA ILE A 382 -44.29 22.72 3.68
C ILE A 382 -43.97 24.21 3.60
N ASP A 383 -44.95 25.04 3.96
CA ASP A 383 -44.76 26.47 4.12
C ASP A 383 -43.97 26.74 5.41
N ILE A 384 -42.80 27.34 5.25
CA ILE A 384 -41.88 27.74 6.32
C ILE A 384 -41.67 29.26 6.32
N SER A 385 -42.59 30.02 5.70
CA SER A 385 -42.55 31.49 5.63
C SER A 385 -42.47 32.14 7.02
N THR A 386 -43.03 31.49 8.04
CA THR A 386 -43.03 31.95 9.43
C THR A 386 -41.83 31.47 10.26
N PHE A 387 -40.98 30.59 9.74
CA PHE A 387 -39.85 30.04 10.49
C PHE A 387 -38.72 31.06 10.55
N PRO A 388 -38.17 31.38 11.75
CA PRO A 388 -36.97 32.20 11.86
C PRO A 388 -35.76 31.58 11.15
N SER A 389 -34.79 32.41 10.74
CA SER A 389 -33.50 31.91 10.23
C SER A 389 -32.81 31.02 11.26
N GLY A 390 -32.27 29.87 10.82
CA GLY A 390 -31.63 28.91 11.71
C GLY A 390 -31.54 27.50 11.14
N LEU A 391 -31.01 26.59 11.95
CA LEU A 391 -30.93 25.17 11.63
C LEU A 391 -32.18 24.44 12.15
N TYR A 392 -32.79 23.66 11.28
CA TYR A 392 -33.95 22.83 11.56
C TYR A 392 -33.67 21.37 11.19
N PHE A 393 -34.37 20.46 11.84
CA PHE A 393 -34.29 19.02 11.59
C PHE A 393 -35.66 18.52 11.18
N VAL A 394 -35.75 18.01 9.95
CA VAL A 394 -36.94 17.36 9.41
C VAL A 394 -36.81 15.86 9.70
N THR A 395 -37.68 15.33 10.54
CA THR A 395 -37.67 13.94 10.98
C THR A 395 -38.92 13.22 10.51
N LEU A 396 -38.73 12.10 9.81
CA LEU A 396 -39.79 11.16 9.45
C LEU A 396 -39.73 9.96 10.40
N ARG A 397 -40.84 9.68 11.08
CA ARG A 397 -40.94 8.62 12.09
C ARG A 397 -42.04 7.63 11.73
N SER A 398 -41.72 6.34 11.74
CA SER A 398 -42.68 5.23 11.63
C SER A 398 -42.37 4.16 12.69
N PRO A 399 -43.21 3.12 12.87
CA PRO A 399 -42.87 1.98 13.71
C PRO A 399 -41.58 1.30 13.21
N GLY A 400 -40.47 1.51 13.92
CA GLY A 400 -39.17 0.90 13.61
C GLY A 400 -38.24 1.71 12.70
N VAL A 401 -38.64 2.89 12.20
CA VAL A 401 -37.77 3.76 11.38
C VAL A 401 -37.85 5.21 11.85
N ALA A 402 -36.69 5.86 11.97
CA ALA A 402 -36.58 7.31 12.18
C ALA A 402 -35.48 7.87 11.27
N LEU A 403 -35.85 8.69 10.28
CA LEU A 403 -34.92 9.34 9.38
C LEU A 403 -34.92 10.84 9.64
N THR A 404 -33.76 11.49 9.62
CA THR A 404 -33.65 12.93 9.87
C THR A 404 -32.77 13.61 8.82
N LYS A 405 -33.21 14.77 8.32
CA LYS A 405 -32.44 15.65 7.44
C LYS A 405 -32.33 17.04 8.07
N GLY A 406 -31.10 17.57 8.13
CA GLY A 406 -30.84 18.96 8.52
C GLY A 406 -31.13 19.94 7.39
N VAL A 407 -31.78 21.06 7.72
CA VAL A 407 -32.17 22.12 6.79
C VAL A 407 -31.80 23.47 7.38
N VAL A 408 -31.13 24.30 6.60
CA VAL A 408 -30.85 25.70 6.95
C VAL A 408 -31.96 26.58 6.40
N VAL A 409 -32.64 27.35 7.25
CA VAL A 409 -33.60 28.37 6.83
C VAL A 409 -32.92 29.73 6.83
N VAL A 410 -33.05 30.47 5.73
CA VAL A 410 -32.47 31.80 5.53
C VAL A 410 -33.59 32.75 5.07
N LYS A 411 -33.81 33.80 5.86
CA LYS A 411 -34.74 34.91 5.56
C LYS A 411 -34.01 36.13 5.07
#